data_AF-A0A3S3SAD8-F1
#
_entry.id   AF-A0A3S3SAD8-F1
#
_cell.length_a   1.000
_cell.length_b   1.000
_cell.length_c   1.000
_cell.angle_alpha   90.00
_cell.angle_beta   90.00
_cell.angle_gamma   90.00
#
_symmetry.space_group_name_H-M   'P 1'
#
loop_
_entity.id
_entity.type
_entity.pdbx_description
1 polymer ?
#
loop_
_entity_poly.entity_id
_entity_poly.type
_entity_poly.pdbx_seq_one_letter_code
_entity_poly.pdbx_strand_id
1 'polypeptide(L)'
;MSGSDLHDPIVDVDTLSTQCPHCGAQDDDSFEALDNETVVTLRCDACRMPFHRLVFECSHCTEENVITWPGRPTAEQVAAARCSVCDTRFGCDDDDGRLEDQLLE
;
A
#
# COMPACT_ATOMS: atom_id res chain seq x y z
N MET A 1 2.82 48.92 -7.33
CA MET A 1 2.83 48.22 -6.03
C MET A 1 2.57 46.77 -6.35
N SER A 2 3.55 45.93 -6.06
CA SER A 2 3.69 44.57 -6.55
C SER A 2 2.56 43.67 -6.06
N GLY A 3 2.06 42.84 -6.98
CA GLY A 3 1.13 41.75 -6.69
C GLY A 3 1.80 40.66 -5.88
N SER A 4 0.98 39.94 -5.13
CA SER A 4 1.37 38.69 -4.47
C SER A 4 0.21 37.73 -4.69
N ASP A 5 0.22 37.11 -5.86
CA ASP A 5 -0.48 35.85 -6.12
C ASP A 5 0.13 34.80 -5.18
N LEU A 6 -0.62 34.46 -4.13
CA LEU A 6 -0.36 33.30 -3.29
C LEU A 6 -0.67 32.06 -4.15
N HIS A 7 0.33 31.60 -4.90
CA HIS A 7 0.33 30.22 -5.40
C HIS A 7 0.61 29.33 -4.19
N ASP A 8 -0.46 28.78 -3.62
CA ASP A 8 -0.38 27.60 -2.78
C ASP A 8 0.40 26.53 -3.58
N PRO A 9 1.48 25.93 -3.04
CA PRO A 9 2.08 24.81 -3.71
C PRO A 9 1.03 23.70 -3.74
N ILE A 10 0.63 23.29 -4.95
CA ILE A 10 -0.08 22.03 -5.16
C ILE A 10 0.86 20.98 -4.58
N VAL A 11 0.63 20.60 -3.33
CA VAL A 11 1.21 19.40 -2.75
C VAL A 11 0.68 18.29 -3.61
N ASP A 12 1.57 17.71 -4.41
CA ASP A 12 1.36 16.41 -5.03
C ASP A 12 1.24 15.44 -3.85
N VAL A 13 0.02 15.34 -3.33
CA VAL A 13 -0.36 14.25 -2.44
C VAL A 13 -0.23 13.06 -3.36
N ASP A 14 0.78 12.23 -3.13
CA ASP A 14 0.95 10.96 -3.83
C ASP A 14 -0.33 10.15 -3.56
N THR A 15 -1.31 10.30 -4.45
CA THR A 15 -2.62 9.70 -4.27
C THR A 15 -2.46 8.26 -4.65
N LEU A 16 -2.53 7.39 -3.65
CA LEU A 16 -2.36 5.97 -3.84
C LEU A 16 -3.57 5.39 -4.61
N SER A 17 -3.46 5.34 -5.94
CA SER A 17 -4.55 4.84 -6.79
C SER A 17 -4.73 3.34 -6.62
N THR A 18 -5.99 2.91 -6.42
CA THR A 18 -6.35 1.50 -6.33
C THR A 18 -7.09 1.06 -7.60
N GLN A 19 -6.65 -0.03 -8.25
CA GLN A 19 -7.36 -0.59 -9.40
C GLN A 19 -8.27 -1.76 -9.00
N CYS A 20 -9.53 -1.70 -9.39
CA CYS A 20 -10.48 -2.79 -9.18
C CYS A 20 -10.09 -4.03 -10.02
N PRO A 21 -9.87 -5.20 -9.41
CA PRO A 21 -9.46 -6.41 -10.13
C PRO A 21 -10.59 -7.04 -10.96
N HIS A 22 -11.85 -6.59 -10.78
CA HIS A 22 -13.00 -7.11 -11.51
C HIS A 22 -13.32 -6.34 -12.79
N CYS A 23 -13.13 -5.01 -12.80
CA CYS A 23 -13.55 -4.15 -13.91
C CYS A 23 -12.46 -3.18 -14.41
N GLY A 24 -11.33 -3.07 -13.70
CA GLY A 24 -10.23 -2.19 -14.06
C GLY A 24 -10.46 -0.71 -13.74
N ALA A 25 -11.61 -0.33 -13.18
CA ALA A 25 -11.83 1.04 -12.71
C ALA A 25 -10.79 1.42 -11.66
N GLN A 26 -10.22 2.62 -11.80
CA GLN A 26 -9.35 3.22 -10.80
C GLN A 26 -10.20 3.95 -9.77
N ASP A 27 -9.75 3.85 -8.53
CA ASP A 27 -10.33 4.46 -7.35
C ASP A 27 -9.23 5.32 -6.72
N ASP A 28 -9.44 6.63 -6.78
CA ASP A 28 -8.51 7.66 -6.33
C ASP A 28 -8.97 8.21 -4.98
N ASP A 29 -9.39 7.34 -4.05
CA ASP A 29 -9.91 7.81 -2.78
C ASP A 29 -8.78 8.37 -1.91
N SER A 30 -8.59 9.69 -2.04
CA SER A 30 -7.51 10.46 -1.41
C SER A 30 -7.74 10.67 0.10
N PHE A 31 -8.82 10.10 0.67
CA PHE A 31 -9.29 10.38 2.03
C PHE A 31 -9.51 9.15 2.91
N GLU A 32 -9.53 7.93 2.36
CA GLU A 32 -9.55 6.73 3.18
C GLU A 32 -8.16 6.49 3.76
N ALA A 33 -7.97 6.84 5.04
CA ALA A 33 -6.82 6.39 5.81
C ALA A 33 -6.92 4.87 5.97
N LEU A 34 -5.95 4.15 5.40
CA LEU A 34 -5.91 2.70 5.46
C LEU A 34 -4.87 2.26 6.46
N ASP A 35 -5.22 1.24 7.23
CA ASP A 35 -4.25 0.52 8.02
C ASP A 35 -3.23 -0.12 7.07
N ASN A 36 -2.02 0.46 7.07
CA ASN A 36 -0.88 -0.10 6.36
C ASN A 36 -0.64 -1.54 6.82
N GLU A 37 -0.18 -2.38 5.88
CA GLU A 37 0.20 -3.78 6.10
C GLU A 37 -0.95 -4.72 6.48
N THR A 38 -2.21 -4.25 6.38
CA THR A 38 -3.40 -5.06 6.62
C THR A 38 -4.21 -5.27 5.35
N VAL A 39 -4.69 -6.51 5.14
CA VAL A 39 -5.63 -6.79 4.05
C VAL A 39 -7.02 -6.27 4.42
N VAL A 40 -7.48 -5.23 3.72
CA VAL A 40 -8.82 -4.65 3.87
C VAL A 40 -9.77 -5.14 2.78
N THR A 41 -11.08 -5.06 3.04
CA THR A 41 -12.13 -5.38 2.05
C THR A 41 -12.81 -4.09 1.61
N LEU A 42 -12.86 -3.85 0.31
CA LEU A 42 -13.45 -2.67 -0.32
C LEU A 42 -14.55 -3.09 -1.27
N ARG A 43 -15.30 -2.11 -1.76
CA ARG A 43 -16.31 -2.31 -2.80
C ARG A 43 -16.08 -1.30 -3.91
N CYS A 44 -15.89 -1.76 -5.14
CA CYS A 44 -15.68 -0.87 -6.28
C CYS A 44 -16.95 -0.08 -6.58
N ASP A 45 -16.85 1.22 -6.80
CA ASP A 45 -18.04 2.03 -7.11
C ASP A 45 -18.59 1.80 -8.52
N ALA A 46 -17.74 1.44 -9.48
CA ALA A 46 -18.17 1.16 -10.85
C ALA A 46 -18.95 -0.15 -10.98
N CYS A 47 -18.38 -1.27 -10.52
CA CYS A 47 -18.98 -2.60 -10.69
C CYS A 47 -19.69 -3.14 -9.44
N ARG A 48 -19.57 -2.44 -8.30
CA ARG A 48 -20.18 -2.79 -7.00
C ARG A 48 -19.73 -4.13 -6.41
N MET A 49 -18.74 -4.76 -7.02
CA MET A 49 -18.15 -6.02 -6.56
C MET A 49 -17.16 -5.77 -5.42
N PRO A 50 -17.20 -6.60 -4.36
CA PRO A 50 -16.21 -6.53 -3.31
C PRO A 50 -14.86 -7.04 -3.82
N PHE A 51 -13.78 -6.47 -3.30
CA PHE A 51 -12.42 -6.91 -3.56
C PHE A 51 -11.55 -6.64 -2.33
N HIS A 52 -10.36 -7.21 -2.31
CA HIS A 52 -9.42 -7.06 -1.20
C HIS A 52 -8.23 -6.23 -1.65
N ARG A 53 -7.70 -5.39 -0.76
CA ARG A 53 -6.51 -4.57 -0.99
C ARG A 53 -5.52 -4.80 0.14
N LEU A 54 -4.24 -4.83 -0.22
CA LEU A 54 -3.11 -4.68 0.71
C LEU A 54 -2.33 -3.44 0.27
N VAL A 55 -2.03 -2.57 1.23
CA VAL A 55 -1.06 -1.48 1.07
C VAL A 55 0.13 -1.78 1.96
N PHE A 56 1.35 -1.66 1.45
CA PHE A 56 2.56 -1.79 2.25
C PHE A 56 3.71 -0.95 1.67
N GLU A 57 4.56 -0.43 2.55
CA GLU A 57 5.82 0.19 2.15
C GLU A 57 6.89 -0.90 1.95
N CYS A 58 7.69 -0.79 0.88
CA CYS A 58 8.80 -1.70 0.66
C CYS A 58 9.96 -1.38 1.61
N SER A 59 10.35 -2.33 2.46
CA SER A 59 11.49 -2.21 3.38
C SER A 59 12.84 -1.92 2.69
N HIS A 60 12.97 -2.21 1.40
CA HIS A 60 14.21 -2.01 0.64
C HIS A 60 14.29 -0.67 -0.10
N CYS A 61 13.25 -0.30 -0.86
CA CYS A 61 13.26 0.92 -1.68
C CYS A 61 12.30 2.01 -1.21
N THR A 62 11.64 1.80 -0.06
CA THR A 62 10.67 2.72 0.57
C THR A 62 9.47 3.10 -0.30
N GLU A 63 9.24 2.36 -1.40
CA GLU A 63 8.10 2.62 -2.28
C GLU A 63 6.82 2.07 -1.65
N GLU A 64 5.73 2.83 -1.70
CA GLU A 64 4.40 2.35 -1.32
C GLU A 64 3.80 1.45 -2.42
N ASN A 65 3.25 0.31 -2.04
CA ASN A 65 2.76 -0.70 -2.97
C ASN A 65 1.30 -1.04 -2.69
N VAL A 66 0.51 -1.13 -3.76
CA VAL A 66 -0.89 -1.57 -3.72
C VAL A 66 -1.05 -2.87 -4.46
N ILE A 67 -1.64 -3.85 -3.80
CA ILE A 67 -2.03 -5.12 -4.43
C ILE A 67 -3.52 -5.33 -4.19
N THR A 68 -4.23 -5.77 -5.23
CA THR A 68 -5.66 -6.09 -5.14
C THR A 68 -5.96 -7.53 -5.54
N TRP A 69 -6.99 -8.12 -4.91
CA TRP A 69 -7.49 -9.45 -5.22
C TRP A 69 -9.02 -9.45 -5.38
N PRO A 70 -9.57 -10.19 -6.36
CA PRO A 70 -11.01 -10.27 -6.57
C PRO A 70 -11.76 -11.01 -5.44
N GLY A 71 -11.04 -11.74 -4.59
CA GLY A 71 -11.56 -12.45 -3.42
C GLY A 71 -10.52 -12.50 -2.31
N ARG A 72 -10.89 -13.04 -1.14
CA ARG A 72 -10.04 -13.01 0.05
C ARG A 72 -8.74 -13.78 -0.21
N PRO A 73 -7.56 -13.14 -0.12
CA PRO A 73 -6.30 -13.83 -0.36
C PRO A 73 -6.00 -14.83 0.76
N THR A 74 -5.30 -15.91 0.42
CA THR A 74 -4.71 -16.81 1.41
C THR A 74 -3.46 -16.16 2.03
N ALA A 75 -3.02 -16.67 3.19
CA ALA A 75 -1.78 -16.22 3.81
C ALA A 75 -0.57 -16.38 2.87
N GLU A 76 -0.53 -17.45 2.07
CA GLU A 76 0.51 -17.68 1.07
C GLU A 76 0.49 -16.62 -0.05
N GLN A 77 -0.70 -16.19 -0.50
CA GLN A 77 -0.83 -15.13 -1.49
C GLN A 77 -0.38 -13.77 -0.95
N VAL A 78 -0.68 -13.50 0.33
CA VAL A 78 -0.20 -12.29 1.01
C VAL A 78 1.33 -12.33 1.18
N ALA A 79 1.90 -13.45 1.63
CA ALA A 79 3.34 -13.62 1.78
C ALA A 79 4.10 -13.62 0.43
N ALA A 80 3.39 -13.86 -0.68
CA ALA A 80 3.94 -13.75 -2.03
C ALA A 80 3.85 -12.35 -2.62
N ALA A 81 3.27 -11.37 -1.90
CA ALA A 81 3.25 -9.97 -2.29
C ALA A 81 4.68 -9.43 -2.47
N ARG A 82 4.87 -8.57 -3.45
CA ARG A 82 6.18 -8.02 -3.84
C ARG A 82 6.08 -6.56 -4.20
N CYS A 83 7.17 -5.85 -3.94
CA CYS A 83 7.35 -4.49 -4.42
C CYS A 83 7.33 -4.47 -5.95
N SER A 84 6.53 -3.58 -6.53
CA SER A 84 6.41 -3.36 -7.96
C SER A 84 7.68 -2.74 -8.58
N VAL A 85 8.53 -2.09 -7.77
CA VAL A 85 9.75 -1.42 -8.21
C VAL A 85 10.99 -2.31 -8.11
N CYS A 86 11.21 -2.96 -6.96
CA CYS A 86 12.44 -3.74 -6.71
C CYS A 86 12.25 -5.25 -6.52
N ASP A 87 11.01 -5.77 -6.66
CA ASP A 87 10.64 -7.19 -6.48
C ASP A 87 10.84 -7.77 -5.06
N THR A 88 11.32 -6.98 -4.10
CA THR A 88 11.47 -7.36 -2.68
C THR A 88 10.12 -7.85 -2.14
N ARG A 89 10.15 -8.96 -1.39
CA ARG A 89 8.94 -9.57 -0.84
C ARG A 89 8.40 -8.75 0.32
N PHE A 90 7.07 -8.71 0.44
CA PHE A 90 6.42 -8.19 1.63
C PHE A 90 6.81 -9.01 2.87
N GLY A 91 7.16 -8.35 3.97
CA GLY A 91 7.54 -8.98 5.22
C GLY A 91 8.92 -9.68 5.20
N CYS A 92 9.74 -9.48 4.16
CA CYS A 92 11.17 -9.77 4.24
C CYS A 92 11.92 -8.54 4.75
N ASP A 93 11.55 -8.08 5.94
CA ASP A 93 12.55 -7.36 6.73
C ASP A 93 13.67 -8.36 7.00
N ASP A 94 14.90 -7.95 6.67
CA ASP A 94 16.11 -8.61 7.15
C ASP A 94 16.03 -8.62 8.69
N ASP A 95 15.42 -9.66 9.26
CA ASP A 95 15.67 -10.10 10.63
C ASP A 95 17.08 -10.71 10.66
N ASP A 96 18.08 -9.91 10.29
CA ASP A 96 19.48 -10.19 10.58
C ASP A 96 19.78 -9.57 11.95
N GLY A 97 19.56 -10.37 13.00
CA GLY A 97 20.37 -10.24 14.21
C GLY A 97 19.69 -9.72 15.48
N ARG A 98 18.48 -10.19 15.83
CA ARG A 98 18.04 -10.13 17.25
C ARG A 98 18.11 -11.46 18.00
N LEU A 99 19.18 -12.21 17.76
CA LEU A 99 19.87 -13.01 18.78
C LEU A 99 21.11 -12.16 19.11
N GLU A 100 21.26 -11.45 20.21
CA GLU A 100 21.50 -11.92 21.57
C GLU A 100 21.47 -10.69 22.50
N ASP A 101 20.48 -10.55 23.39
CA ASP A 101 20.63 -9.76 24.64
C ASP A 101 19.56 -10.19 25.67
N GLN A 102 19.59 -11.48 26.04
CA GLN A 102 18.87 -11.99 27.23
C GLN A 102 19.79 -12.92 28.03
N LEU A 103 21.08 -12.62 28.07
CA LEU A 103 22.03 -13.33 28.91
C LEU A 103 22.90 -12.31 29.63
N LEU A 104 22.34 -11.70 30.68
CA LEU A 104 22.98 -11.30 31.94
C LEU A 104 22.12 -10.27 32.67
N GLU A 105 21.27 -10.73 33.60
CA GLU A 105 21.26 -10.29 35.00
C GLU A 105 20.84 -11.46 35.91
#